data_AF-A0A0A1WJB8-F1
#
_entry.id   AF-A0A0A1WJB8-F1
#
_cell.length_a   1.000
_cell.length_b   1.000
_cell.length_c   1.000
_cell.angle_alpha   90.00
_cell.angle_beta   90.00
_cell.angle_gamma   90.00
#
_symmetry.space_group_name_H-M   'P 1'
#
loop_
_entity.id
_entity.type
_entity.pdbx_description
1 polymer ?
#
loop_
_entity_poly.entity_id
_entity_poly.type
_entity_poly.pdbx_seq_one_letter_code
_entity_poly.pdbx_strand_id
1 'polypeptide(L)'
;TTTTTTQMPIVLGKQKSLQEFKDLKHLLLHESKQHGNHPKLKRLIELATRQQVAVEFQRDAKDSATAFVPVKVAVILQQWVRTKNLNVLKHLDKRFVEANVLGKIANIIRQAQQRCTPRRPLPEYILIPQYYPAGVLRLTRKT
;
A
#
# COMPACT_ATOMS: atom_id res chain seq x y z
N THR A 1 3.97 -6.55 48.94
CA THR A 1 4.67 -6.27 47.68
C THR A 1 3.66 -6.29 46.57
N THR A 2 3.33 -5.14 46.01
CA THR A 2 2.21 -4.94 45.06
C THR A 2 2.74 -5.08 43.64
N THR A 3 2.33 -6.13 42.92
CA THR A 3 2.75 -6.40 41.54
C THR A 3 1.77 -5.74 40.57
N THR A 4 2.17 -4.60 40.00
CA THR A 4 1.42 -3.89 38.96
C THR A 4 1.72 -4.51 37.60
N THR A 5 0.89 -5.47 37.17
CA THR A 5 0.94 -6.02 35.81
C THR A 5 0.32 -5.03 34.83
N THR A 6 1.17 -4.32 34.09
CA THR A 6 0.75 -3.43 33.00
C THR A 6 0.22 -4.28 31.84
N GLN A 7 -1.10 -4.32 31.68
CA GLN A 7 -1.74 -4.89 30.50
C GLN A 7 -1.60 -3.93 29.32
N MET A 8 -0.79 -4.33 28.34
CA MET A 8 -0.75 -3.70 27.02
C MET A 8 -2.11 -3.89 26.33
N PRO A 9 -2.69 -2.85 25.71
CA PRO A 9 -3.94 -2.99 24.99
C PRO A 9 -3.69 -3.87 23.75
N ILE A 10 -4.38 -5.01 23.72
CA ILE A 10 -4.53 -5.86 22.55
C ILE A 10 -5.24 -5.02 21.49
N VAL A 11 -4.48 -4.51 20.53
CA VAL A 11 -5.03 -3.93 19.31
C VAL A 11 -5.73 -5.08 18.60
N LEU A 12 -7.04 -5.16 18.80
CA LEU A 12 -7.93 -6.10 18.15
C LEU A 12 -7.84 -5.84 16.65
N GLY A 13 -6.92 -6.54 16.00
CA GLY A 13 -6.77 -6.52 14.56
C GLY A 13 -8.11 -6.93 13.97
N LYS A 14 -8.84 -5.96 13.44
CA LYS A 14 -9.98 -6.23 12.55
C LYS A 14 -9.43 -7.20 11.50
N GLN A 15 -9.85 -8.46 11.55
CA GLN A 15 -9.80 -9.33 10.38
C GLN A 15 -10.64 -8.61 9.32
N LYS A 16 -9.98 -7.77 8.52
CA LYS A 16 -10.56 -7.22 7.32
C LYS A 16 -10.99 -8.44 6.52
N SER A 17 -12.29 -8.58 6.28
CA SER A 17 -12.78 -9.42 5.21
C SER A 17 -11.88 -9.13 4.01
N LEU A 18 -11.27 -10.18 3.44
CA LEU A 18 -10.36 -10.02 2.32
C LEU A 18 -11.18 -9.39 1.19
N GLN A 19 -10.93 -8.10 0.95
CA GLN A 19 -11.66 -7.35 -0.05
C GLN A 19 -11.38 -7.99 -1.40
N GLU A 20 -12.43 -8.45 -2.07
CA GLU A 20 -12.28 -9.13 -3.34
C GLU A 20 -12.03 -8.09 -4.43
N PHE A 21 -10.90 -8.21 -5.11
CA PHE A 21 -10.55 -7.32 -6.21
C PHE A 21 -10.88 -7.98 -7.55
N LYS A 22 -11.20 -7.17 -8.55
CA LYS A 22 -11.46 -7.64 -9.92
C LYS A 22 -10.26 -8.35 -10.53
N ASP A 23 -9.06 -7.81 -10.30
CA ASP A 23 -7.79 -8.34 -10.80
C ASP A 23 -6.61 -7.88 -9.92
N LEU A 24 -5.41 -8.38 -10.21
CA LEU A 24 -4.19 -7.97 -9.52
C LEU A 24 -3.90 -6.48 -9.64
N LYS A 25 -4.26 -5.83 -10.77
CA LYS A 25 -4.07 -4.38 -10.92
C LYS A 25 -4.88 -3.62 -9.87
N HIS A 26 -6.14 -3.99 -9.64
CA HIS A 26 -7.00 -3.33 -8.66
C HIS A 26 -6.53 -3.55 -7.23
N LEU A 27 -6.06 -4.77 -6.90
CA LEU A 27 -5.42 -5.05 -5.62
C LEU A 27 -4.20 -4.14 -5.39
N LEU A 28 -3.27 -4.10 -6.34
CA LEU A 28 -2.03 -3.34 -6.18
C LEU A 28 -2.28 -1.83 -6.14
N LEU A 29 -3.24 -1.33 -6.91
CA LEU A 29 -3.64 0.09 -6.84
C LEU A 29 -4.33 0.43 -5.52
N HIS A 30 -5.11 -0.49 -4.96
CA HIS A 30 -5.70 -0.31 -3.64
C HIS A 30 -4.61 -0.19 -2.57
N GLU A 31 -3.69 -1.17 -2.51
CA GLU A 31 -2.58 -1.17 -1.55
C GLU A 31 -1.68 0.06 -1.70
N SER A 32 -1.32 0.41 -2.94
CA SER A 32 -0.49 1.57 -3.25
C SER A 32 -1.13 2.91 -2.85
N LYS A 33 -2.46 2.99 -2.78
CA LYS A 33 -3.21 4.20 -2.42
C LYS A 33 -3.56 4.31 -0.93
N GLN A 34 -3.17 3.35 -0.09
CA GLN A 34 -3.59 3.33 1.33
C GLN A 34 -3.17 4.58 2.12
N HIS A 35 -2.08 5.25 1.74
CA HIS A 35 -1.62 6.47 2.41
C HIS A 35 -2.40 7.74 2.07
N GLY A 36 -3.52 7.61 1.34
CA GLY A 36 -4.52 8.68 1.21
C GLY A 36 -4.21 9.70 0.12
N ASN A 37 -5.29 10.20 -0.49
CA ASN A 37 -5.23 11.20 -1.55
C ASN A 37 -5.08 12.60 -0.94
N HIS A 38 -3.84 13.01 -0.63
CA HIS A 38 -3.57 14.31 -0.02
C HIS A 38 -4.12 15.51 -0.84
N PRO A 39 -4.13 15.53 -2.19
CA PRO A 39 -4.74 16.62 -2.93
C PRO A 39 -6.26 16.72 -2.70
N LYS A 40 -6.95 15.57 -2.65
CA LYS A 40 -8.39 15.54 -2.34
C LYS A 40 -8.64 15.98 -0.90
N LEU A 41 -7.83 15.52 0.05
CA LEU A 41 -7.96 15.90 1.46
C LEU A 41 -7.74 17.40 1.66
N LYS A 42 -6.70 17.98 1.04
CA LYS A 42 -6.46 19.42 0.98
C LYS A 42 -7.70 20.18 0.51
N ARG A 43 -8.24 19.80 -0.66
CA ARG A 43 -9.43 20.46 -1.24
C ARG A 43 -10.65 20.37 -0.32
N LEU A 44 -10.85 19.22 0.33
CA LEU A 44 -11.98 19.03 1.25
C LEU A 44 -11.86 19.92 2.50
N ILE A 45 -10.67 20.02 3.08
CA ILE A 45 -10.43 20.88 4.26
C ILE A 45 -10.63 22.35 3.88
N GLU A 46 -10.08 22.79 2.75
CA GLU A 46 -10.24 24.17 2.28
C GLU A 46 -11.72 24.52 2.01
N LEU A 47 -12.49 23.59 1.42
CA LEU A 47 -13.93 23.77 1.23
C LEU A 47 -14.70 23.80 2.57
N ALA A 48 -14.42 22.85 3.46
CA ALA A 48 -15.10 22.75 4.77
C ALA A 48 -14.83 23.97 5.66
N THR A 49 -13.65 24.57 5.55
CA THR A 49 -13.25 25.77 6.30
C THR A 49 -13.61 27.07 5.57
N ARG A 50 -14.39 27.03 4.48
CA ARG A 50 -14.74 28.21 3.66
C ARG A 50 -13.50 29.03 3.26
N GLN A 51 -12.41 28.33 2.96
CA GLN A 51 -11.09 28.88 2.65
C GLN A 51 -10.44 29.73 3.75
N GLN A 52 -10.92 29.68 5.00
CA GLN A 52 -10.30 30.37 6.14
C GLN A 52 -8.97 29.72 6.57
N VAL A 53 -8.70 28.49 6.12
CA VAL A 53 -7.46 27.77 6.40
C VAL A 53 -6.72 27.52 5.09
N ALA A 54 -5.42 27.82 5.07
CA ALA A 54 -4.48 27.38 4.05
C ALA A 54 -3.96 25.99 4.41
N VAL A 55 -3.97 25.07 3.44
CA VAL A 55 -3.52 23.70 3.63
C VAL A 55 -2.32 23.43 2.73
N GLU A 56 -1.20 23.09 3.35
CA GLU A 56 0.05 22.80 2.67
C GLU A 56 0.48 21.37 2.94
N PHE A 57 0.92 20.66 1.90
CA PHE A 57 1.46 19.32 2.04
C PHE A 57 2.98 19.40 2.13
N GLN A 58 3.52 18.99 3.27
CA GLN A 58 4.95 18.88 3.51
C GLN A 58 5.34 17.42 3.37
N ARG A 59 6.16 17.10 2.36
CA ARG A 59 6.80 15.78 2.26
C ARG A 59 7.84 15.65 3.36
N ASP A 60 8.01 14.44 3.87
CA ASP A 60 9.13 14.15 4.74
C ASP A 60 10.44 14.36 3.98
N ALA A 61 11.24 15.32 4.45
CA ALA A 61 12.47 15.77 3.79
C ALA A 61 13.56 14.69 3.67
N LYS A 62 13.39 13.54 4.35
CA LYS A 62 14.31 12.40 4.30
C LYS A 62 14.06 11.45 3.11
N ASP A 63 12.91 11.55 2.43
CA ASP A 63 12.51 10.62 1.38
C ASP A 63 12.38 11.31 0.01
N SER A 64 13.51 11.50 -0.67
CA SER A 64 13.52 11.77 -2.11
C SER A 64 13.30 10.50 -2.96
N ALA A 65 13.42 9.33 -2.33
CA ALA A 65 13.21 8.04 -2.95
C ALA A 65 11.72 7.72 -3.15
N THR A 66 11.40 6.91 -4.16
CA THR A 66 10.05 6.39 -4.35
C THR A 66 9.65 5.60 -3.10
N ALA A 67 8.66 6.07 -2.36
CA ALA A 67 8.15 5.34 -1.19
C ALA A 67 7.51 4.02 -1.63
N PHE A 68 7.63 3.00 -0.79
CA PHE A 68 7.11 1.65 -1.06
C PHE A 68 6.14 1.20 0.01
N VAL A 69 5.13 0.42 -0.41
CA VAL A 69 4.14 -0.20 0.47
C VAL A 69 4.32 -1.73 0.42
N PRO A 70 4.34 -2.42 1.57
CA PRO A 70 4.39 -3.87 1.62
C PRO A 70 3.03 -4.48 1.26
N VAL A 71 3.04 -5.47 0.36
CA VAL A 71 1.87 -6.26 -0.03
C VAL A 71 2.12 -7.73 0.29
N LYS A 72 1.19 -8.35 1.02
CA LYS A 72 1.28 -9.77 1.39
C LYS A 72 1.28 -10.67 0.16
N VAL A 73 2.27 -11.55 0.06
CA VAL A 73 2.37 -12.53 -1.03
C VAL A 73 1.17 -13.47 -1.06
N ALA A 74 0.65 -13.86 0.10
CA ALA A 74 -0.53 -14.70 0.20
C ALA A 74 -1.75 -14.10 -0.54
N VAL A 75 -1.95 -12.79 -0.43
CA VAL A 75 -3.07 -12.08 -1.09
C VAL A 75 -2.87 -12.04 -2.61
N ILE A 76 -1.62 -11.84 -3.07
CA ILE A 76 -1.28 -11.89 -4.49
C ILE A 76 -1.54 -13.28 -5.07
N LEU A 77 -1.12 -14.34 -4.38
CA LEU A 77 -1.34 -15.71 -4.83
C LEU A 77 -2.82 -16.07 -4.87
N GLN A 78 -3.59 -15.66 -3.86
CA GLN A 78 -5.03 -15.86 -3.84
C GLN A 78 -5.73 -15.14 -5.01
N GLN A 79 -5.35 -13.89 -5.28
CA GLN A 79 -5.89 -13.12 -6.38
C GLN A 79 -5.47 -13.68 -7.76
N TRP A 80 -4.26 -14.23 -7.84
CA TRP A 80 -3.74 -14.90 -9.04
C TRP A 80 -4.57 -16.14 -9.39
N VAL A 81 -4.87 -17.01 -8.42
CA VAL A 81 -5.68 -18.23 -8.63
C VAL A 81 -7.00 -17.90 -9.33
N ARG A 82 -7.60 -16.76 -9.00
CA ARG A 82 -8.89 -16.32 -9.53
C ARG A 82 -8.83 -15.74 -10.95
N THR A 83 -7.82 -14.93 -11.25
CA THR A 83 -7.84 -14.06 -12.43
C THR A 83 -6.84 -14.45 -13.51
N LYS A 84 -5.74 -15.13 -13.13
CA LYS A 84 -4.71 -15.70 -14.02
C LYS A 84 -4.22 -14.77 -15.15
N ASN A 85 -4.28 -13.45 -14.95
CA ASN A 85 -3.95 -12.47 -15.98
C ASN A 85 -2.96 -11.43 -15.44
N LEU A 86 -1.70 -11.49 -15.89
CA LEU A 86 -0.68 -10.50 -15.55
C LEU A 86 -0.60 -9.33 -16.55
N ASN A 87 -1.24 -9.43 -17.73
CA ASN A 87 -1.20 -8.37 -18.73
C ASN A 87 -1.86 -7.07 -18.23
N VAL A 88 -2.81 -7.17 -17.30
CA VAL A 88 -3.43 -6.00 -16.65
C VAL A 88 -2.40 -5.10 -15.95
N LEU A 89 -1.27 -5.66 -15.50
CA LEU A 89 -0.21 -4.93 -14.80
C LEU A 89 0.61 -4.02 -15.72
N LYS A 90 0.58 -4.26 -17.04
CA LYS A 90 1.23 -3.37 -18.03
C LYS A 90 0.60 -1.98 -18.08
N HIS A 91 -0.64 -1.86 -17.61
CA HIS A 91 -1.41 -0.61 -17.56
C HIS A 91 -1.34 0.08 -16.19
N LEU A 92 -0.37 -0.28 -15.35
CA LEU A 92 -0.09 0.43 -14.11
C LEU A 92 0.75 1.67 -14.40
N ASP A 93 0.75 2.59 -13.42
CA ASP A 93 1.57 3.79 -13.44
C ASP A 93 3.06 3.45 -13.67
N LYS A 94 3.79 4.33 -14.36
CA LYS A 94 5.21 4.14 -14.71
C LYS A 94 6.09 3.71 -13.53
N ARG A 95 5.78 4.14 -12.30
CA ARG A 95 6.51 3.76 -11.09
C ARG A 95 6.53 2.24 -10.88
N PHE A 96 5.44 1.55 -11.21
CA PHE A 96 5.35 0.09 -11.10
C PHE A 96 6.20 -0.62 -12.13
N VAL A 97 6.36 -0.02 -13.31
CA VAL A 97 7.24 -0.50 -14.38
C VAL A 97 8.69 -0.33 -13.95
N GLU A 98 9.06 0.86 -13.48
CA GLU A 98 10.40 1.18 -12.94
C GLU A 98 10.78 0.24 -11.77
N ALA A 99 9.83 -0.08 -10.89
CA ALA A 99 10.05 -1.01 -9.77
C ALA A 99 10.01 -2.51 -10.15
N ASN A 100 9.83 -2.83 -11.44
CA ASN A 100 9.71 -4.18 -12.00
C ASN A 100 8.71 -5.09 -11.24
N VAL A 101 7.53 -4.55 -10.93
CA VAL A 101 6.52 -5.27 -10.13
C VAL A 101 6.03 -6.52 -10.85
N LEU A 102 5.84 -6.46 -12.17
CA LEU A 102 5.43 -7.62 -12.98
C LEU A 102 6.44 -8.77 -12.89
N GLY A 103 7.74 -8.48 -13.02
CA GLY A 103 8.79 -9.50 -12.93
C GLY A 103 8.83 -10.17 -11.55
N LYS A 104 8.70 -9.38 -10.47
CA LYS A 104 8.65 -9.88 -9.08
C LYS A 104 7.43 -10.79 -8.85
N ILE A 105 6.24 -10.35 -9.27
CA ILE A 105 5.00 -11.12 -9.13
C ILE A 105 5.07 -12.41 -9.95
N ALA A 106 5.53 -12.35 -11.20
CA ALA A 106 5.70 -13.53 -12.05
C ALA A 106 6.68 -14.53 -11.43
N ASN A 107 7.76 -14.04 -10.82
CA ASN A 107 8.72 -14.87 -10.12
C ASN A 107 8.09 -15.59 -8.90
N ILE A 108 7.32 -14.87 -8.09
CA ILE A 108 6.58 -15.42 -6.94
C ILE A 108 5.58 -16.48 -7.37
N ILE A 109 4.81 -16.21 -8.42
CA ILE A 109 3.83 -17.17 -8.96
C ILE A 109 4.54 -18.44 -9.44
N ARG A 110 5.64 -18.31 -10.20
CA ARG A 110 6.42 -19.47 -10.65
C ARG A 110 6.96 -20.28 -9.48
N GLN A 111 7.54 -19.62 -8.47
CA GLN A 111 8.06 -20.29 -7.28
C GLN A 111 6.94 -21.00 -6.49
N ALA A 112 5.75 -20.41 -6.41
CA ALA A 112 4.60 -21.03 -5.76
C ALA A 112 4.06 -22.25 -6.54
N GLN A 113 4.18 -22.24 -7.87
CA GLN A 113 3.71 -23.32 -8.74
C GLN A 113 4.72 -24.47 -8.89
N GLN A 114 6.02 -24.19 -8.84
CA GLN A 114 7.06 -25.21 -8.96
C GLN A 114 7.14 -26.04 -7.67
N ARG A 115 6.77 -27.32 -7.76
CA ARG A 115 6.78 -28.29 -6.65
C ARG A 115 8.14 -28.98 -6.43
N CYS A 116 9.22 -28.53 -7.06
CA CYS A 116 10.47 -29.29 -7.15
C CYS A 116 11.66 -28.48 -6.61
N THR A 117 12.41 -29.06 -5.67
CA THR A 117 13.65 -28.61 -4.99
C THR A 117 13.49 -27.97 -3.59
N PRO A 118 14.50 -28.08 -2.70
CA PRO A 118 14.40 -27.69 -1.30
C PRO A 118 14.07 -26.20 -1.18
N ARG A 119 12.95 -25.94 -0.51
CA ARG A 119 12.18 -24.69 -0.56
C ARG A 119 13.02 -23.49 -0.14
N ARG A 120 13.30 -22.55 -1.06
CA ARG A 120 13.43 -21.15 -0.64
C ARG A 120 12.04 -20.70 -0.20
N PRO A 121 11.83 -20.32 1.07
CA PRO A 121 10.53 -19.84 1.51
C PRO A 121 10.15 -18.61 0.68
N LEU A 122 8.88 -18.54 0.26
CA LEU A 122 8.36 -17.33 -0.37
C LEU A 122 8.47 -16.17 0.63
N PRO A 123 8.83 -14.96 0.18
CA PRO A 123 8.82 -13.81 1.06
C PRO A 123 7.39 -13.56 1.56
N GLU A 124 7.26 -13.04 2.78
CA GLU A 124 5.95 -12.71 3.34
C GLU A 124 5.32 -11.52 2.59
N TYR A 125 6.14 -10.56 2.16
CA TYR A 125 5.72 -9.34 1.48
C TYR A 125 6.52 -9.08 0.20
N ILE A 126 5.90 -8.34 -0.73
CA ILE A 126 6.60 -7.60 -1.77
C ILE A 126 6.45 -6.10 -1.55
N LEU A 127 7.47 -5.35 -1.95
CA LEU A 127 7.42 -3.89 -1.94
C LEU A 127 6.95 -3.39 -3.31
N ILE A 128 5.88 -2.60 -3.32
CA ILE A 128 5.38 -1.91 -4.51
C ILE A 128 5.42 -0.39 -4.31
N PRO A 129 5.54 0.41 -5.38
CA PRO A 129 5.53 1.85 -5.25
C PRO A 129 4.24 2.37 -4.60
N GLN A 130 4.37 3.40 -3.78
CA GLN A 130 3.26 4.13 -3.19
C GLN A 130 2.70 5.15 -4.18
N TYR A 131 1.37 5.22 -4.31
CA TYR A 131 0.70 6.07 -5.30
C TYR A 131 0.67 7.54 -4.87
N TYR A 132 0.32 7.80 -3.61
CA TYR A 132 0.34 9.14 -3.03
C TYR A 132 1.53 9.25 -2.07
N PRO A 133 2.38 10.28 -2.18
CA PRO A 133 3.51 10.46 -1.27
C PRO A 133 3.02 10.55 0.19
N ALA A 134 3.83 10.00 1.10
CA ALA A 134 3.66 10.22 2.54
C ALA A 134 4.14 11.62 2.93
N GLY A 135 3.57 12.15 4.00
CA GLY A 135 3.90 13.48 4.52
C GLY A 135 2.84 13.99 5.47
N VAL A 136 2.99 15.25 5.87
CA VAL A 136 2.12 15.91 6.83
C VAL A 136 1.37 17.06 6.15
N LEU A 137 0.09 17.23 6.52
CA LEU A 137 -0.66 18.43 6.14
C LEU A 137 -0.47 19.50 7.23
N ARG A 138 0.07 20.64 6.83
CA ARG A 138 0.16 21.83 7.67
C ARG A 138 -1.06 22.71 7.40
N LEU A 139 -1.78 23.05 8.46
CA LEU A 139 -2.96 23.92 8.42
C LEU A 139 -2.59 25.26 9.04
N THR A 140 -2.85 26.36 8.32
CA THR A 140 -2.57 27.71 8.80
C THR A 140 -3.81 28.56 8.62
N ARG A 141 -4.26 29.24 9.69
CA ARG A 141 -5.37 30.19 9.60
C ARG A 141 -4.94 31.37 8.73
N LYS A 142 -5.75 31.73 7.74
CA LYS A 142 -5.55 32.94 6.94
C LYS A 142 -5.96 34.15 7.77
N THR A 143 -5.11 35.18 7.77
CA THR A 143 -5.37 36.48 8.36
C THR A 143 -6.34 37.29 7.51
#